data_AF-A0A5K4EP97-F1
#
_entry.id   AF-A0A5K4EP97-F1
#
_cell.length_a   1.000
_cell.length_b   1.000
_cell.length_c   1.000
_cell.angle_alpha   90.00
_cell.angle_beta   90.00
_cell.angle_gamma   90.00
#
_symmetry.space_group_name_H-M   'P 1'
#
loop_
_entity.id
_entity.type
_entity.pdbx_description
1 polymer ?
#
loop_
_entity_poly.entity_id
_entity_poly.type
_entity_poly.pdbx_seq_one_letter_code
_entity_poly.pdbx_strand_id
1 'polypeptide(L)'
;MRSAEDGTYSEKGWVSSAYAVSKIGVTKASFIFGEMLKDDPRRIVVNSCCPGFVDTDMTDHKGVKTTDEGADTPFYLATLPIDSKEPNNQFVYERKVVKWSK
;
A
#
# COMPACT_ATOMS: atom_id res chain seq x y z
N MET A 1 14.18 12.18 -11.34
CA MET A 1 15.23 11.53 -12.16
C MET A 1 16.57 12.21 -11.97
N ARG A 2 16.74 13.50 -12.30
CA ARG A 2 18.03 14.21 -12.13
C ARG A 2 18.72 13.99 -10.78
N SER A 3 18.01 14.14 -9.67
CA SER A 3 18.60 13.94 -8.33
C SER A 3 18.99 12.50 -8.00
N ALA A 4 18.39 11.52 -8.70
CA ALA A 4 18.78 10.12 -8.57
C ALA A 4 20.00 9.82 -9.46
N GLU A 5 20.09 10.45 -10.63
CA GLU A 5 21.20 10.32 -11.59
C GLU A 5 22.49 10.97 -11.08
N ASP A 6 22.39 12.16 -10.47
CA ASP A 6 23.54 12.90 -9.94
C ASP A 6 23.89 12.52 -8.48
N GLY A 7 23.16 11.58 -7.87
CA GLY A 7 23.40 11.11 -6.51
C GLY A 7 22.95 12.05 -5.38
N THR A 8 22.31 13.19 -5.68
CA THR A 8 21.90 14.21 -4.69
C THR A 8 20.53 13.96 -4.05
N TYR A 9 19.93 12.78 -4.23
CA TYR A 9 18.56 12.48 -3.80
C TYR A 9 18.38 12.62 -2.28
N SER A 10 19.37 12.23 -1.48
CA SER A 10 19.33 12.28 -0.01
C SER A 10 19.30 13.72 0.50
N GLU A 11 20.06 14.61 -0.11
CA GLU A 11 20.06 16.06 0.18
C GLU A 11 18.68 16.69 -0.06
N LYS A 12 17.92 16.13 -1.01
CA LYS A 12 16.55 16.53 -1.35
C LYS A 12 15.48 15.79 -0.53
N GLY A 13 15.89 15.04 0.50
CA GLY A 13 14.99 14.36 1.44
C GLY A 13 14.43 13.03 0.93
N TRP A 14 14.93 12.49 -0.19
CA TRP A 14 14.52 11.17 -0.66
C TRP A 14 15.23 10.05 0.08
N VAL A 15 14.50 8.96 0.33
CA VAL A 15 15.09 7.71 0.80
C VAL A 15 15.87 7.02 -0.33
N SER A 16 16.90 6.26 0.02
CA SER A 16 17.76 5.57 -0.96
C SER A 16 17.11 4.38 -1.65
N SER A 17 16.02 3.83 -1.09
CA SER A 17 15.32 2.71 -1.68
C SER A 17 14.33 3.18 -2.76
N ALA A 18 14.69 2.98 -4.03
CA ALA A 18 13.79 3.21 -5.16
C ALA A 18 12.49 2.40 -5.04
N TYR A 19 12.57 1.17 -4.52
CA TYR A 19 11.41 0.36 -4.20
C TYR A 19 10.49 1.04 -3.18
N ALA A 20 11.03 1.57 -2.07
CA ALA A 20 10.25 2.28 -1.07
C ALA A 20 9.57 3.53 -1.66
N VAL A 21 10.28 4.30 -2.49
CA VAL A 21 9.70 5.45 -3.19
C VAL A 21 8.56 5.03 -4.12
N SER A 22 8.71 3.92 -4.85
CA SER A 22 7.64 3.39 -5.70
C SER A 22 6.39 3.02 -4.90
N LYS A 23 6.55 2.42 -3.72
CA LYS A 23 5.44 2.04 -2.84
C LYS A 23 4.80 3.23 -2.13
N ILE A 24 5.56 4.29 -1.82
CA ILE A 24 4.99 5.59 -1.42
C ILE A 24 4.05 6.12 -2.51
N GLY A 25 4.47 6.04 -3.78
CA GLY A 25 3.65 6.41 -4.94
C GLY A 25 2.34 5.61 -5.01
N VAL A 26 2.42 4.28 -4.95
CA VAL A 26 1.24 3.39 -4.96
C VAL A 26 0.29 3.70 -3.81
N THR A 27 0.82 3.85 -2.60
CA THR A 27 0.02 4.21 -1.43
C THR A 27 -0.67 5.55 -1.65
N LYS A 28 0.06 6.61 -2.02
CA LYS A 28 -0.54 7.94 -2.21
C LYS A 28 -1.56 7.98 -3.35
N ALA A 29 -1.32 7.25 -4.44
CA ALA A 29 -2.29 7.11 -5.53
C ALA A 29 -3.60 6.45 -5.05
N SER A 30 -3.50 5.41 -4.23
CA SER A 30 -4.68 4.75 -3.63
C SER A 30 -5.48 5.72 -2.77
N PHE A 31 -4.81 6.60 -2.01
CA PHE A 31 -5.48 7.63 -1.22
C PHE A 31 -6.25 8.63 -2.11
N ILE A 32 -5.62 9.08 -3.20
CA ILE A 32 -6.24 10.00 -4.17
C ILE A 32 -7.47 9.35 -4.82
N PHE A 33 -7.36 8.09 -5.26
CA PHE A 33 -8.47 7.39 -5.88
C PHE A 33 -9.61 7.10 -4.89
N GLY A 34 -9.30 6.73 -3.65
CA GLY A 34 -10.30 6.54 -2.60
C GLY A 34 -11.08 7.82 -2.30
N GLU A 35 -10.43 8.98 -2.34
CA GLU A 35 -11.08 10.28 -2.20
C GLU A 35 -11.93 10.64 -3.44
N MET A 36 -11.40 10.43 -4.64
CA MET A 36 -12.11 10.75 -5.89
C MET A 36 -13.39 9.91 -6.07
N LEU A 37 -13.41 8.68 -5.56
CA LEU A 37 -14.52 7.74 -5.71
C LEU A 37 -15.43 7.66 -4.48
N LYS A 38 -15.18 8.45 -3.42
CA LYS A 38 -15.91 8.34 -2.15
C LYS A 38 -17.44 8.52 -2.28
N ASP A 39 -17.86 9.33 -3.24
CA ASP A 39 -19.27 9.66 -3.52
C ASP A 39 -19.79 8.95 -4.78
N ASP A 40 -19.01 8.00 -5.33
CA ASP A 40 -19.42 7.24 -6.51
C ASP A 40 -20.67 6.39 -6.19
N PRO A 41 -21.73 6.44 -7.01
CA PRO A 41 -22.97 5.70 -6.75
C PRO A 41 -22.78 4.18 -6.72
N ARG A 42 -21.68 3.67 -7.28
CA ARG A 42 -21.31 2.24 -7.24
C ARG A 42 -20.70 1.81 -5.91
N ARG A 43 -20.45 2.75 -4.98
CA ARG A 43 -19.92 2.49 -3.63
C ARG A 43 -18.56 1.79 -3.66
N ILE A 44 -17.65 2.30 -4.48
CA ILE A 44 -16.29 1.76 -4.63
C ILE A 44 -15.43 2.26 -3.47
N VAL A 45 -14.77 1.34 -2.78
CA VAL A 45 -13.72 1.67 -1.81
C VAL A 45 -12.34 1.33 -2.38
N VAL A 46 -11.35 2.17 -2.11
CA VAL A 46 -9.98 1.98 -2.54
C VAL A 46 -9.05 2.14 -1.34
N ASN A 47 -8.21 1.13 -1.12
CA ASN A 47 -7.22 1.13 -0.05
C ASN A 47 -5.89 0.62 -0.59
N SER A 48 -4.82 1.01 0.10
CA SER A 48 -3.52 0.37 -0.03
C SER A 48 -3.29 -0.57 1.14
N CYS A 49 -2.53 -1.64 0.93
CA CYS A 49 -2.17 -2.53 2.03
C CYS A 49 -0.75 -3.07 1.88
N CYS A 50 -0.24 -3.64 2.97
CA CYS A 50 1.00 -4.38 3.00
C CYS A 50 0.70 -5.86 3.34
N PRO A 51 1.16 -6.83 2.53
CA PRO A 51 1.01 -8.25 2.85
C PRO A 51 1.98 -8.71 3.97
N GLY A 52 2.95 -7.87 4.35
CA GLY A 52 4.05 -8.23 5.23
C GLY A 52 5.24 -8.81 4.47
N PHE A 53 6.16 -9.45 5.19
CA PHE A 53 7.36 -10.06 4.61
C PHE A 53 7.08 -11.53 4.27
N VAL A 54 6.65 -11.76 3.03
CA VAL A 54 6.14 -13.05 2.54
C VAL A 54 7.21 -13.85 1.84
N ASP A 55 7.24 -15.17 2.06
CA ASP A 55 8.09 -16.14 1.38
C ASP A 55 7.68 -16.26 -0.10
N THR A 56 8.43 -15.59 -0.97
CA THR A 56 8.21 -15.52 -2.42
C THR A 56 9.54 -15.32 -3.15
N ASP A 57 9.56 -15.48 -4.47
CA ASP A 57 10.71 -15.17 -5.30
C ASP A 57 11.20 -13.72 -5.12
N MET A 58 10.30 -12.76 -4.89
CA MET A 58 10.66 -11.35 -4.67
C MET A 58 11.48 -11.13 -3.39
N THR A 59 11.35 -12.01 -2.40
CA THR A 59 12.04 -11.92 -1.11
C THR A 59 13.17 -12.93 -0.98
N ASP A 60 13.58 -13.58 -2.08
CA ASP A 60 14.51 -14.71 -2.11
C ASP A 60 14.13 -15.83 -1.13
N HIS A 61 12.84 -16.09 -0.95
CA HIS A 61 12.34 -17.05 0.04
C HIS A 61 12.79 -16.80 1.49
N LYS A 62 13.08 -15.53 1.85
CA LYS A 62 13.48 -15.15 3.23
C LYS A 62 12.32 -14.61 4.06
N GLY A 63 11.12 -14.55 3.50
CA GLY A 63 9.93 -14.07 4.19
C GLY A 63 9.58 -14.91 5.42
N VAL A 64 9.00 -14.26 6.44
CA VAL A 64 8.54 -14.92 7.68
C VAL A 64 7.09 -15.38 7.60
N LYS A 65 6.35 -14.91 6.59
CA LYS A 65 4.96 -15.30 6.32
C LYS A 65 4.88 -16.23 5.12
N THR A 66 3.99 -17.20 5.20
CA THR A 66 3.52 -17.97 4.04
C THR A 66 2.71 -17.09 3.08
N THR A 67 2.51 -17.57 1.85
CA THR A 67 1.66 -16.89 0.86
C THR A 67 0.23 -16.69 1.34
N ASP A 68 -0.32 -17.66 2.06
CA ASP A 68 -1.69 -17.60 2.59
C ASP A 68 -1.81 -16.55 3.69
N GLU A 69 -0.83 -16.47 4.59
CA GLU A 69 -0.75 -15.41 5.61
C GLU A 69 -0.52 -14.03 4.99
N GLY A 70 0.22 -13.95 3.89
CA GLY A 70 0.43 -12.71 3.13
C GLY A 70 -0.83 -12.24 2.39
N ALA A 71 -1.65 -13.18 1.91
CA ALA A 71 -2.89 -12.90 1.18
C ALA A 71 -4.03 -12.42 2.10
N ASP A 72 -3.92 -12.64 3.41
CA ASP A 72 -4.94 -12.33 4.41
C ASP A 72 -5.51 -10.90 4.31
N THR A 73 -4.65 -9.88 4.41
CA THR A 73 -5.09 -8.47 4.38
C THR A 73 -5.61 -8.03 3.01
N PRO A 74 -4.93 -8.35 1.88
CA PRO A 74 -5.50 -8.11 0.55
C PRO A 74 -6.86 -8.77 0.34
N PHE A 75 -7.02 -10.03 0.74
CA PHE A 75 -8.28 -10.76 0.62
C PHE A 75 -9.38 -10.10 1.46
N TYR A 76 -9.09 -9.78 2.73
CA TYR A 76 -10.01 -9.05 3.60
C TYR A 76 -10.53 -7.75 2.96
N LEU A 77 -9.66 -6.96 2.31
CA LEU A 77 -10.05 -5.72 1.63
C LEU A 77 -10.86 -5.97 0.35
N ALA A 78 -10.55 -7.04 -0.38
CA ALA A 78 -11.26 -7.40 -1.61
C ALA A 78 -12.66 -7.96 -1.32
N THR A 79 -12.87 -8.54 -0.14
CA THR A 79 -14.12 -9.18 0.28
C THR A 79 -14.84 -8.41 1.39
N LEU A 80 -14.68 -7.09 1.45
CA LEU A 80 -15.49 -6.27 2.35
C LEU A 80 -16.98 -6.50 2.04
N PRO A 81 -17.86 -6.45 3.06
CA PRO A 81 -19.30 -6.57 2.84
C PRO A 81 -19.79 -5.64 1.73
N ILE A 82 -20.78 -6.09 0.96
CA ILE A 82 -21.45 -5.25 -0.03
C ILE A 82 -21.92 -3.98 0.68
N ASP A 83 -21.72 -2.83 0.03
CA ASP A 83 -22.03 -1.50 0.55
C ASP A 83 -21.14 -0.99 1.71
N SER A 84 -20.07 -1.72 2.06
CA SER A 84 -19.06 -1.21 2.99
C SER A 84 -18.45 0.10 2.47
N LYS A 85 -18.52 1.13 3.30
CA LYS A 85 -17.86 2.42 3.06
C LYS A 85 -16.47 2.51 3.71
N GLU A 86 -16.17 1.56 4.59
CA GLU A 86 -14.93 1.53 5.36
C GLU A 86 -14.30 0.12 5.38
N PRO A 87 -12.96 0.04 5.41
CA PRO A 87 -12.02 1.16 5.24
C PRO A 87 -12.08 1.74 3.81
N ASN A 88 -11.86 3.04 3.68
CA ASN A 88 -11.65 3.70 2.38
C ASN A 88 -10.56 4.76 2.54
N ASN A 89 -9.72 4.93 1.51
CA ASN A 89 -8.62 5.89 1.53
C ASN A 89 -7.66 5.64 2.71
N GLN A 90 -7.38 4.35 3.00
CA GLN A 90 -6.50 3.95 4.11
C GLN A 90 -5.27 3.16 3.63
N PHE A 91 -4.28 3.10 4.51
CA PHE A 91 -3.21 2.10 4.48
C PHE A 91 -3.51 1.03 5.54
N VAL A 92 -3.56 -0.23 5.13
CA VAL A 92 -3.99 -1.35 6.00
C VAL A 92 -2.90 -2.41 6.12
N TYR A 93 -2.66 -2.88 7.33
CA TYR A 93 -1.69 -3.92 7.66
C TYR A 93 -2.26 -4.81 8.77
N GLU A 94 -2.17 -6.14 8.62
CA GLU A 94 -2.77 -7.10 9.56
C GLU A 94 -4.26 -6.82 9.83
N ARG A 95 -5.02 -6.53 8.76
CA ARG A 95 -6.43 -6.08 8.80
C ARG A 95 -6.71 -4.84 9.67
N LYS A 96 -5.68 -4.06 10.02
CA LYS A 96 -5.79 -2.84 10.82
C LYS A 96 -5.39 -1.62 10.01
N VAL A 97 -6.14 -0.54 10.17
CA VAL A 97 -5.76 0.76 9.62
C VAL A 97 -4.50 1.24 10.32
N VAL A 98 -3.47 1.57 9.55
CA VAL A 98 -2.21 2.11 10.06
C VAL A 98 -2.09 3.57 9.62
N LYS A 99 -1.75 4.43 10.57
CA LYS A 99 -1.56 5.85 10.31
C LYS A 99 -0.41 6.05 9.32
N TRP A 100 -0.72 6.61 8.14
CA TRP A 100 0.22 6.72 7.02
C TRP A 100 1.27 7.81 7.20
N SER A 101 0.89 8.98 7.72
CA SER A 101 1.81 10.10 8.01
C SER A 101 1.71 10.52 9.46
N LYS A 102 2.74 11.20 9.99
CA LYS A 102 2.66 11.83 11.31
C LYS A 102 1.52 12.83 11.39
#